data_AF-G0RHI4-F1
#
_entry.id   AF-G0RHI4-F1
#
_cell.length_a   1.000
_cell.length_b   1.000
_cell.length_c   1.000
_cell.angle_alpha   90.00
_cell.angle_beta   90.00
_cell.angle_gamma   90.00
#
_symmetry.space_group_name_H-M   'P 1'
#
loop_
_entity.id
_entity.type
_entity.pdbx_description
1 polymer ?
#
loop_
_entity_poly.entity_id
_entity_poly.type
_entity_poly.pdbx_seq_one_letter_code
_entity_poly.pdbx_strand_id
1 'polypeptide(L)'
;EMDVTMRLLKSNAGGFAFISISGLLTRAILSPMSMTETAVSTFKVVMIGFLCNYIFDIANQASSPLEDYLNKPYRPIPAGLISLDQAKARWILTWTLGPVIIYYSFGLWAALHLLHFQILIWVCYVWPRWYSWFMRNYFAAVSYFILSRLLNQVLLANGPSVQGNNICIDAIVFFWLMATIHIQEFYDLEGDRKSDRKTLPMLLCDKGLKVLRAGTSIFIIAFSLGVLVVGG
;
A
#
# COMPACT_ATOMS: atom_id res chain seq x y z
N GLU A 1 -7.08 8.12 -22.48
CA GLU A 1 -7.54 7.42 -21.25
C GLU A 1 -6.72 6.22 -20.83
N MET A 2 -6.63 5.11 -21.57
CA MET A 2 -5.91 3.91 -21.11
C MET A 2 -4.43 4.15 -20.78
N ASP A 3 -3.71 4.90 -21.64
CA ASP A 3 -2.30 5.23 -21.41
C ASP A 3 -2.10 6.11 -20.15
N VAL A 4 -2.99 7.08 -19.93
CA VAL A 4 -2.99 7.92 -18.71
C VAL A 4 -3.09 7.04 -17.47
N THR A 5 -4.08 6.15 -17.42
CA THR A 5 -4.29 5.26 -16.28
C THR A 5 -3.11 4.30 -16.09
N MET A 6 -2.59 3.70 -17.16
CA MET A 6 -1.45 2.79 -17.06
C MET A 6 -0.22 3.50 -16.48
N ARG A 7 0.12 4.68 -16.99
CA ARG A 7 1.28 5.45 -16.50
C ARG A 7 1.06 6.01 -15.10
N LEU A 8 -0.19 6.32 -14.73
CA LEU A 8 -0.56 6.72 -13.38
C LEU A 8 -0.20 5.62 -12.38
N LEU A 9 -0.63 4.39 -12.65
CA LEU A 9 -0.56 3.26 -11.72
C LEU A 9 0.79 2.53 -11.71
N LYS A 10 1.59 2.69 -12.77
CA LYS A 10 2.80 1.88 -13.04
C LYS A 10 3.79 1.88 -11.88
N SER A 11 4.00 3.02 -11.22
CA SER A 11 5.05 3.15 -10.20
C SER A 11 4.78 2.29 -8.96
N ASN A 12 3.51 2.10 -8.59
CA ASN A 12 3.12 1.46 -7.33
C ASN A 12 2.34 0.15 -7.52
N ALA A 13 2.08 -0.24 -8.77
CA ALA A 13 1.33 -1.45 -9.12
C ALA A 13 1.83 -2.72 -8.41
N GLY A 14 3.15 -2.90 -8.29
CA GLY A 14 3.72 -4.06 -7.60
C GLY A 14 3.33 -4.14 -6.12
N GLY A 15 3.34 -3.01 -5.40
CA GLY A 15 2.96 -2.96 -3.98
C GLY A 15 1.48 -3.28 -3.76
N PHE A 16 0.59 -2.71 -4.57
CA PHE A 16 -0.84 -3.02 -4.49
C PHE A 16 -1.18 -4.45 -4.94
N ALA A 17 -0.45 -4.98 -5.92
CA ALA A 17 -0.56 -6.38 -6.31
C ALA A 17 -0.15 -7.31 -5.16
N PHE A 18 0.95 -7.01 -4.47
CA PHE A 18 1.38 -7.76 -3.28
C PHE A 18 0.29 -7.80 -2.20
N ILE A 19 -0.31 -6.65 -1.88
CA ILE A 19 -1.40 -6.55 -0.90
C ILE A 19 -2.62 -7.38 -1.34
N SER A 20 -3.00 -7.29 -2.62
CA SER A 20 -4.15 -8.01 -3.17
C SER A 20 -3.95 -9.53 -3.14
N ILE A 21 -2.76 -10.00 -3.52
CA ILE A 21 -2.37 -11.40 -3.47
C ILE A 21 -2.34 -11.89 -2.03
N SER A 22 -1.76 -11.11 -1.12
CA SER A 22 -1.71 -11.44 0.31
C SER A 22 -3.11 -11.64 0.89
N GLY A 23 -4.07 -10.73 0.60
CA GLY A 23 -5.43 -10.86 1.09
C GLY A 23 -6.14 -12.13 0.58
N LEU A 24 -5.93 -12.46 -0.71
CA LEU A 24 -6.48 -13.68 -1.30
C LEU A 24 -5.88 -14.96 -0.68
N LEU A 25 -4.56 -14.98 -0.48
CA LEU A 25 -3.85 -16.11 0.14
C LEU A 25 -4.30 -16.32 1.59
N THR A 26 -4.41 -15.25 2.38
CA THR A 26 -4.91 -15.34 3.76
C THR A 26 -6.30 -15.97 3.80
N ARG A 27 -7.19 -15.59 2.87
CA ARG A 27 -8.52 -16.21 2.76
C ARG A 27 -8.43 -17.69 2.39
N ALA A 28 -7.62 -18.04 1.40
CA ALA A 28 -7.46 -19.42 0.92
C ALA A 28 -6.88 -20.36 1.99
N ILE A 29 -5.97 -19.87 2.83
CA ILE A 29 -5.38 -20.62 3.94
C ILE A 29 -6.43 -20.85 5.04
N LEU A 30 -7.21 -19.82 5.40
CA LEU A 30 -8.17 -19.89 6.49
C LEU A 30 -9.43 -20.68 6.13
N SER A 31 -9.81 -20.74 4.84
CA SER A 31 -10.92 -21.56 4.40
C SER A 31 -10.70 -22.02 2.96
N PRO A 32 -10.76 -23.34 2.70
CA PRO A 32 -10.77 -23.86 1.35
C PRO A 32 -11.91 -23.22 0.54
N MET A 33 -11.60 -22.76 -0.67
CA MET A 33 -12.56 -22.16 -1.59
C MET A 33 -12.73 -23.05 -2.81
N SER A 34 -13.95 -23.15 -3.31
CA SER A 34 -14.22 -23.72 -4.63
C SER A 34 -13.56 -22.89 -5.74
N MET A 35 -13.47 -23.46 -6.94
CA MET A 35 -12.90 -22.75 -8.10
C MET A 35 -13.70 -21.47 -8.43
N THR A 36 -15.03 -21.52 -8.31
CA THR A 36 -15.92 -20.37 -8.54
C THR A 36 -15.70 -19.27 -7.50
N GLU A 37 -15.64 -19.62 -6.22
CA GLU A 37 -15.38 -18.66 -5.14
C GLU A 37 -13.99 -18.03 -5.26
N THR A 38 -13.01 -18.82 -5.69
CA THR A 38 -11.65 -18.34 -5.95
C THR A 38 -11.63 -17.34 -7.11
N ALA A 39 -12.34 -17.62 -8.20
CA ALA A 39 -12.44 -16.70 -9.34
C ALA A 39 -13.12 -15.38 -8.95
N VAL A 40 -14.25 -15.44 -8.22
CA VAL A 40 -14.95 -14.25 -7.73
C VAL A 40 -14.09 -13.44 -6.76
N SER A 41 -13.41 -14.11 -5.82
CA SER A 41 -12.51 -13.46 -4.86
C SER A 41 -11.34 -12.80 -5.56
N THR A 42 -10.75 -13.46 -6.56
CA THR A 42 -9.67 -12.93 -7.39
C THR A 42 -10.12 -11.66 -8.12
N PHE A 43 -11.30 -11.70 -8.75
CA PHE A 43 -11.86 -10.53 -9.43
C PHE A 43 -12.05 -9.36 -8.45
N LYS A 44 -12.63 -9.61 -7.28
CA LYS A 44 -12.82 -8.60 -6.23
C LYS A 44 -11.49 -7.97 -5.80
N VAL A 45 -10.47 -8.77 -5.44
CA VAL A 45 -9.20 -8.22 -4.96
C VAL A 45 -8.46 -7.44 -6.05
N VAL A 46 -8.56 -7.85 -7.32
CA VAL A 46 -7.98 -7.10 -8.44
C VAL A 46 -8.67 -5.74 -8.63
N MET A 47 -10.00 -5.70 -8.56
CA MET A 47 -10.76 -4.45 -8.65
C MET A 47 -10.46 -3.49 -7.50
N ILE A 48 -10.41 -4.00 -6.26
CA ILE A 48 -10.07 -3.18 -5.10
C ILE A 48 -8.61 -2.73 -5.12
N GLY A 49 -7.68 -3.61 -5.50
CA GLY A 49 -6.27 -3.27 -5.66
C GLY A 49 -6.06 -2.17 -6.69
N PHE A 50 -6.75 -2.25 -7.83
CA PHE A 50 -6.74 -1.21 -8.85
C PHE A 50 -7.28 0.13 -8.32
N LEU A 51 -8.44 0.11 -7.65
CA LEU A 51 -9.05 1.31 -7.06
C LEU A 51 -8.14 1.96 -6.02
N CYS A 52 -7.55 1.18 -5.10
CA CYS A 52 -6.68 1.69 -4.06
C CYS A 52 -5.38 2.26 -4.64
N ASN A 53 -4.82 1.60 -5.66
CA ASN A 53 -3.66 2.11 -6.36
C ASN A 53 -3.96 3.46 -7.03
N TYR A 54 -5.11 3.56 -7.71
CA TYR A 54 -5.55 4.81 -8.34
C TYR A 54 -5.75 5.92 -7.32
N ILE A 55 -6.43 5.64 -6.20
CA ILE A 55 -6.69 6.58 -5.11
C ILE A 55 -5.39 7.16 -4.56
N PHE A 56 -4.37 6.32 -4.36
CA PHE A 56 -3.06 6.76 -3.91
C PHE A 56 -2.32 7.57 -4.97
N ASP A 57 -2.15 7.02 -6.18
CA ASP A 57 -1.31 7.61 -7.20
C ASP A 57 -1.86 8.95 -7.70
N ILE A 58 -3.17 9.11 -7.87
CA ILE A 58 -3.74 10.39 -8.32
C ILE A 58 -3.50 11.52 -7.31
N ALA A 59 -3.66 11.22 -6.01
CA ALA A 59 -3.47 12.20 -4.95
C ALA A 59 -1.99 12.57 -4.80
N ASN A 60 -1.11 11.56 -4.80
CA ASN A 60 0.33 11.76 -4.69
C ASN A 60 0.89 12.58 -5.87
N GLN A 61 0.53 12.22 -7.10
CA GLN A 61 1.02 12.89 -8.31
C GLN A 61 0.47 14.32 -8.44
N ALA A 62 -0.81 14.54 -8.12
CA ALA A 62 -1.40 15.88 -8.12
C ALA A 62 -0.82 16.77 -7.01
N SER A 63 -0.33 16.20 -5.90
CA SER A 63 0.22 16.96 -4.77
C SER A 63 1.69 17.33 -4.94
N SER A 64 2.47 16.51 -5.63
CA SER A 64 3.92 16.72 -5.83
C SER A 64 4.34 16.60 -7.31
N PRO A 65 3.76 17.38 -8.24
CA PRO A 65 4.08 17.26 -9.66
C PRO A 65 5.55 17.62 -9.97
N LEU A 66 6.13 18.60 -9.26
CA LEU A 66 7.54 19.02 -9.41
C LEU A 66 8.53 17.88 -9.14
N GLU A 67 8.28 17.07 -8.12
CA GLU A 67 9.09 15.89 -7.82
C GLU A 67 9.01 14.87 -8.97
N ASP A 68 7.82 14.70 -9.55
CA ASP A 68 7.62 13.76 -10.65
C ASP A 68 8.24 14.24 -11.97
N TYR A 69 8.32 15.55 -12.24
CA TYR A 69 9.06 16.07 -13.39
C TYR A 69 10.53 15.66 -13.37
N LEU A 70 11.14 15.63 -12.19
CA LEU A 70 12.55 15.26 -12.01
C LEU A 70 12.74 13.74 -12.02
N ASN A 71 11.92 13.01 -11.26
CA ASN A 71 12.19 11.61 -10.95
C ASN A 71 11.43 10.62 -11.83
N LYS A 72 10.25 11.03 -12.33
CA LYS A 72 9.30 10.13 -13.01
C LYS A 72 8.66 10.85 -14.21
N PRO A 73 9.45 11.33 -15.19
CA PRO A 73 8.97 12.12 -16.31
C PRO A 73 7.97 11.38 -17.21
N TYR A 74 7.89 10.05 -17.08
CA TYR A 74 6.90 9.23 -17.78
C TYR A 74 5.48 9.31 -17.17
N ARG A 75 5.31 9.86 -15.97
CA ARG A 75 3.98 9.98 -15.33
C ARG A 75 3.06 10.90 -16.12
N PRO A 76 1.73 10.78 -15.99
CA PRO A 76 0.78 11.50 -16.84
C PRO A 76 0.91 13.02 -16.82
N ILE A 77 1.15 13.64 -15.65
CA ILE A 77 1.31 15.09 -15.54
C ILE A 77 2.63 15.54 -16.20
N PRO A 78 3.82 14.99 -15.82
CA PRO A 78 5.07 15.36 -16.47
C PRO A 78 5.15 15.08 -17.97
N ALA A 79 4.52 13.98 -18.43
CA ALA A 79 4.48 13.61 -19.84
C ALA A 79 3.51 14.47 -20.67
N GLY A 80 2.82 15.44 -20.04
CA GLY A 80 1.86 16.32 -20.72
C GLY A 80 0.58 15.61 -21.17
N LEU A 81 0.28 14.41 -20.66
CA LEU A 81 -0.92 13.67 -21.03
C LEU A 81 -2.19 14.22 -20.36
N ILE A 82 -2.04 14.81 -19.17
CA ILE A 82 -3.10 15.51 -18.45
C ILE A 82 -2.55 16.76 -17.77
N SER A 83 -3.39 17.79 -17.62
CA SER A 83 -3.07 18.96 -16.81
C SER A 83 -3.21 18.66 -15.31
N LEU A 84 -2.64 19.54 -14.47
CA LEU A 84 -2.79 19.45 -13.03
C LEU A 84 -4.27 19.55 -12.60
N ASP A 85 -5.06 20.39 -13.26
CA ASP A 85 -6.48 20.55 -12.94
C ASP A 85 -7.29 19.31 -13.32
N GLN A 86 -6.95 18.66 -14.45
CA GLN A 86 -7.54 17.37 -14.82
C GLN A 86 -7.18 16.28 -13.79
N ALA A 87 -5.94 16.27 -13.29
CA ALA A 87 -5.53 15.33 -12.24
C ALA A 87 -6.29 15.58 -10.93
N LYS A 88 -6.47 16.85 -10.52
CA LYS A 88 -7.28 17.22 -9.35
C LYS A 88 -8.75 16.87 -9.50
N ALA A 89 -9.33 17.06 -10.68
CA ALA A 89 -10.71 16.66 -10.96
C ALA A 89 -10.89 15.14 -10.82
N ARG A 90 -9.98 14.35 -11.38
CA ARG A 90 -9.96 12.88 -11.21
C ARG A 90 -9.78 12.50 -9.75
N TRP A 91 -8.89 13.17 -9.04
CA TRP A 91 -8.65 12.94 -7.61
C TRP A 91 -9.93 13.13 -6.80
N ILE A 92 -10.58 14.30 -6.91
CA ILE A 92 -11.84 14.60 -6.21
C ILE A 92 -12.88 13.54 -6.56
N LEU A 93 -13.09 13.26 -7.85
CA LEU A 93 -14.07 12.29 -8.32
C LEU A 93 -13.85 10.90 -7.72
N THR A 94 -12.63 10.37 -7.78
CA THR A 94 -12.34 9.04 -7.25
C THR A 94 -12.42 9.01 -5.73
N TRP A 95 -12.01 10.08 -5.05
CA TRP A 95 -12.04 10.13 -3.59
C TRP A 95 -13.46 10.28 -3.03
N THR A 96 -14.37 10.91 -3.76
CA THR A 96 -15.79 11.01 -3.37
C THR A 96 -16.57 9.76 -3.78
N LEU A 97 -16.43 9.30 -5.03
CA LEU A 97 -17.22 8.16 -5.52
C LEU A 97 -16.71 6.82 -5.02
N GLY A 98 -15.40 6.67 -4.79
CA GLY A 98 -14.80 5.41 -4.32
C GLY A 98 -15.46 4.88 -3.05
N PRO A 99 -15.47 5.63 -1.93
CA PRO A 99 -16.13 5.22 -0.70
C PRO A 99 -17.64 4.95 -0.86
N VAL A 100 -18.34 5.73 -1.70
CA VAL A 100 -19.77 5.53 -1.97
C VAL A 100 -20.00 4.19 -2.69
N ILE A 101 -19.23 3.90 -3.74
CA ILE A 101 -19.32 2.63 -4.47
C ILE A 101 -19.00 1.45 -3.54
N ILE A 102 -17.94 1.57 -2.73
CA ILE A 102 -17.57 0.53 -1.77
C ILE A 102 -18.65 0.32 -0.70
N TYR A 103 -19.28 1.39 -0.21
CA TYR A 103 -20.36 1.32 0.76
C TYR A 103 -21.55 0.50 0.21
N TYR A 104 -22.02 0.84 -0.98
CA TYR A 104 -23.15 0.14 -1.58
C TYR A 104 -22.82 -1.29 -2.02
N SER A 105 -21.55 -1.59 -2.32
CA SER A 105 -21.12 -2.91 -2.79
C SER A 105 -20.74 -3.88 -1.67
N PHE A 106 -20.16 -3.37 -0.58
CA PHE A 106 -19.50 -4.18 0.46
C PHE A 106 -19.81 -3.73 1.89
N GLY A 107 -20.58 -2.66 2.07
CA GLY A 107 -21.05 -2.19 3.38
C GLY A 107 -20.16 -1.14 4.05
N LEU A 108 -20.63 -0.68 5.21
CA LEU A 108 -20.05 0.44 5.97
C LEU A 108 -18.58 0.24 6.32
N TRP A 109 -18.22 -0.93 6.84
CA TRP A 109 -16.85 -1.19 7.32
C TRP A 109 -15.82 -1.16 6.20
N ALA A 110 -16.16 -1.68 5.02
CA ALA A 110 -15.30 -1.57 3.84
C ALA A 110 -15.10 -0.10 3.45
N ALA A 111 -16.17 0.70 3.42
CA ALA A 111 -16.08 2.12 3.10
C ALA A 111 -15.22 2.90 4.13
N LEU A 112 -15.37 2.60 5.42
CA LEU A 112 -14.56 3.21 6.49
C LEU A 112 -13.07 2.86 6.38
N HIS A 113 -12.72 1.62 6.02
CA HIS A 113 -11.31 1.26 5.77
C HIS A 113 -10.73 2.03 4.57
N LEU A 114 -11.50 2.20 3.49
CA LEU A 114 -11.05 3.02 2.36
C LEU A 114 -10.87 4.49 2.75
N LEU A 115 -11.78 5.05 3.55
CA LEU A 115 -11.66 6.41 4.09
C LEU A 115 -10.42 6.57 4.98
N HIS A 116 -10.14 5.61 5.86
CA HIS A 116 -8.91 5.61 6.65
C HIS A 116 -7.65 5.61 5.78
N PHE A 117 -7.66 4.85 4.69
CA PHE A 117 -6.55 4.86 3.73
C PHE A 117 -6.40 6.23 3.06
N GLN A 118 -7.48 6.86 2.62
CA GLN A 118 -7.46 8.23 2.08
C GLN A 118 -6.94 9.26 3.09
N ILE A 119 -7.35 9.17 4.36
CA ILE A 119 -6.86 10.04 5.44
C ILE A 119 -5.34 9.85 5.63
N LEU A 120 -4.86 8.61 5.66
CA LEU A 120 -3.44 8.32 5.76
C LEU A 120 -2.66 8.92 4.58
N ILE A 121 -3.17 8.76 3.35
CA ILE A 121 -2.57 9.38 2.15
C ILE A 121 -2.55 10.91 2.29
N TRP A 122 -3.65 11.50 2.73
CA TRP A 122 -3.76 12.95 2.91
C TRP A 122 -2.68 13.48 3.85
N VAL A 123 -2.56 12.89 5.04
CA VAL A 123 -1.60 13.32 6.06
C VAL A 123 -0.15 13.15 5.59
N CYS A 124 0.17 12.02 4.96
CA CYS A 124 1.52 11.70 4.54
C CYS A 124 1.97 12.43 3.27
N TYR A 125 1.09 12.66 2.29
CA TYR A 125 1.47 13.13 0.95
C TYR A 125 0.83 14.46 0.52
N VAL A 126 -0.27 14.88 1.15
CA VAL A 126 -0.99 16.10 0.77
C VAL A 126 -0.70 17.23 1.74
N TRP A 127 -1.13 17.09 2.99
CA TRP A 127 -0.99 18.06 4.06
C TRP A 127 -1.14 17.36 5.43
N PRO A 128 -0.21 17.58 6.39
CA PRO A 128 0.92 18.51 6.37
C PRO A 128 2.17 17.98 5.63
N ARG A 129 2.10 16.80 4.99
CA ARG A 129 3.23 16.11 4.34
C ARG A 129 4.30 15.65 5.32
N TRP A 130 3.94 14.69 6.17
CA TRP A 130 4.90 14.04 7.05
C TRP A 130 5.92 13.21 6.26
N TYR A 131 6.96 13.88 5.75
CA TYR A 131 7.94 13.34 4.80
C TYR A 131 9.27 12.95 5.47
N SER A 132 9.21 12.17 6.56
CA SER A 132 10.43 11.59 7.15
C SER A 132 10.64 10.15 6.67
N TRP A 133 11.87 9.64 6.76
CA TRP A 133 12.17 8.21 6.49
C TRP A 133 11.25 7.29 7.30
N PHE A 134 11.02 7.63 8.57
CA PHE A 134 10.13 6.86 9.44
C PHE A 134 8.70 6.87 8.90
N MET A 135 8.19 8.03 8.49
CA MET A 135 6.82 8.17 8.01
C MET A 135 6.58 7.47 6.67
N ARG A 136 7.59 7.35 5.80
CA ARG A 136 7.51 6.51 4.59
C ARG A 136 7.32 5.03 4.94
N ASN A 137 8.13 4.53 5.87
CA ASN A 137 8.06 3.14 6.33
C ASN A 137 6.75 2.86 7.10
N TYR A 138 6.33 3.81 7.94
CA TYR A 138 5.06 3.80 8.64
C TYR A 138 3.87 3.79 7.68
N PHE A 139 3.88 4.65 6.66
CA PHE A 139 2.85 4.69 5.64
C PHE A 139 2.68 3.32 4.97
N ALA A 140 3.78 2.67 4.56
CA ALA A 140 3.73 1.36 3.93
C ALA A 140 3.10 0.29 4.86
N ALA A 141 3.54 0.22 6.11
CA ALA A 141 3.04 -0.76 7.07
C ALA A 141 1.57 -0.52 7.45
N VAL A 142 1.18 0.73 7.73
CA VAL A 142 -0.21 1.08 8.07
C VAL A 142 -1.12 0.92 6.85
N SER A 143 -0.65 1.24 5.65
CA SER A 143 -1.41 1.01 4.41
C SER A 143 -1.69 -0.48 4.23
N TYR A 144 -0.68 -1.35 4.41
CA TYR A 144 -0.90 -2.79 4.39
C TYR A 144 -1.97 -3.21 5.40
N PHE A 145 -1.86 -2.75 6.65
CA PHE A 145 -2.83 -3.06 7.70
C PHE A 145 -4.25 -2.65 7.28
N ILE A 146 -4.47 -1.38 6.93
CA ILE A 146 -5.79 -0.87 6.53
C ILE A 146 -6.34 -1.61 5.30
N LEU A 147 -5.51 -1.83 4.28
CA LEU A 147 -5.94 -2.46 3.05
C LEU A 147 -6.20 -3.96 3.20
N SER A 148 -5.46 -4.66 4.06
CA SER A 148 -5.78 -6.04 4.45
C SER A 148 -7.16 -6.12 5.09
N ARG A 149 -7.48 -5.19 6.01
CA ARG A 149 -8.81 -5.08 6.62
C ARG A 149 -9.91 -4.79 5.59
N LEU A 150 -9.65 -3.88 4.65
CA LEU A 150 -10.57 -3.60 3.54
C LEU A 150 -10.83 -4.85 2.71
N LEU A 151 -9.78 -5.54 2.27
CA LEU A 151 -9.90 -6.75 1.46
C LEU A 151 -10.67 -7.84 2.19
N ASN A 152 -10.47 -7.98 3.50
CA ASN A 152 -11.22 -8.93 4.30
C ASN A 152 -12.73 -8.62 4.33
N GLN A 153 -13.12 -7.34 4.50
CA GLN A 153 -14.53 -6.94 4.40
C GLN A 153 -15.11 -7.23 3.01
N VAL A 154 -14.36 -6.96 1.94
CA VAL A 154 -14.78 -7.18 0.55
C VAL A 154 -14.97 -8.67 0.24
N LEU A 155 -14.06 -9.51 0.73
CA LEU A 155 -14.09 -10.95 0.54
C LEU A 155 -15.21 -11.60 1.37
N LEU A 156 -15.52 -11.06 2.55
CA LEU A 156 -16.55 -11.57 3.46
C LEU A 156 -17.93 -10.94 3.28
N ALA A 157 -18.10 -9.94 2.40
CA ALA A 157 -19.36 -9.21 2.23
C ALA A 157 -20.61 -10.09 1.99
N ASN A 158 -20.42 -11.36 1.58
CA ASN A 158 -21.48 -12.35 1.39
C ASN A 158 -21.27 -13.65 2.20
N GLY A 159 -20.32 -13.67 3.15
CA GLY A 159 -19.94 -14.85 3.95
C GLY A 159 -20.39 -14.74 5.42
N PRO A 160 -20.24 -15.81 6.22
CA PRO A 160 -20.65 -15.80 7.62
C PRO A 160 -19.87 -14.74 8.43
N SER A 161 -20.62 -13.87 9.11
CA SER A 161 -20.19 -12.64 9.80
C SER A 161 -19.14 -12.80 10.91
N VAL A 162 -18.88 -14.03 11.36
CA VAL A 162 -18.05 -14.32 12.55
C VAL A 162 -16.58 -14.58 12.20
N GLN A 163 -16.23 -14.85 10.94
CA GLN A 163 -14.87 -15.28 10.54
C GLN A 163 -13.86 -14.14 10.27
N GLY A 164 -14.29 -12.87 10.30
CA GLY A 164 -13.53 -11.75 9.70
C GLY A 164 -12.74 -10.83 10.62
N ASN A 165 -12.67 -11.06 11.94
CA ASN A 165 -12.10 -10.05 12.85
C ASN A 165 -10.76 -10.40 13.50
N ASN A 166 -10.03 -11.38 12.96
CA ASN A 166 -8.71 -11.72 13.49
C ASN A 166 -7.67 -10.65 13.10
N ILE A 167 -7.51 -9.65 13.97
CA ILE A 167 -6.52 -8.58 13.86
C ILE A 167 -5.08 -9.06 14.07
N CYS A 168 -4.87 -10.25 14.65
CA CYS A 168 -3.54 -10.71 15.04
C CYS A 168 -2.61 -10.87 13.83
N ILE A 169 -3.09 -11.46 12.74
CA ILE A 169 -2.28 -11.62 11.52
C ILE A 169 -1.91 -10.25 10.95
N ASP A 170 -2.89 -9.35 10.85
CA ASP A 170 -2.66 -7.98 10.35
C ASP A 170 -1.63 -7.23 11.21
N ALA A 171 -1.72 -7.37 12.54
CA ALA A 171 -0.80 -6.76 13.49
C ALA A 171 0.62 -7.37 13.39
N ILE A 172 0.73 -8.69 13.29
CA ILE A 172 2.01 -9.39 13.10
C ILE A 172 2.70 -8.89 11.83
N VAL A 173 1.98 -8.83 10.70
CA VAL A 173 2.54 -8.34 9.43
C VAL A 173 2.87 -6.86 9.52
N PHE A 174 2.05 -6.04 10.19
CA PHE A 174 2.36 -4.63 10.43
C PHE A 174 3.69 -4.46 11.17
N PHE A 175 3.91 -5.16 12.28
CA PHE A 175 5.18 -5.06 13.02
C PHE A 175 6.35 -5.61 12.23
N TRP A 176 6.14 -6.69 11.48
CA TRP A 176 7.16 -7.24 10.60
C TRP A 176 7.55 -6.24 9.50
N LEU A 177 6.58 -5.59 8.85
CA LEU A 177 6.84 -4.53 7.86
C LEU A 177 7.56 -3.36 8.50
N MET A 178 7.11 -2.85 9.64
CA MET A 178 7.80 -1.76 10.35
C MET A 178 9.26 -2.08 10.67
N ALA A 179 9.57 -3.35 10.94
CA ALA A 179 10.91 -3.81 11.28
C ALA A 179 11.80 -4.13 10.06
N THR A 180 11.24 -4.19 8.84
CA THR A 180 11.97 -4.70 7.65
C THR A 180 11.85 -3.82 6.41
N ILE A 181 10.81 -3.00 6.28
CA ILE A 181 10.53 -2.25 5.05
C ILE A 181 11.63 -1.24 4.70
N HIS A 182 12.35 -0.73 5.71
CA HIS A 182 13.50 0.16 5.52
C HIS A 182 14.66 -0.49 4.76
N ILE A 183 14.67 -1.83 4.58
CA ILE A 183 15.65 -2.51 3.73
C ILE A 183 15.60 -1.97 2.28
N GLN A 184 14.41 -1.60 1.80
CA GLN A 184 14.23 -1.04 0.46
C GLN A 184 15.04 0.25 0.25
N GLU A 185 15.22 1.04 1.31
CA GLU A 185 15.99 2.29 1.25
C GLU A 185 17.49 2.07 0.95
N PHE A 186 18.02 0.86 1.19
CA PHE A 186 19.39 0.53 0.80
C PHE A 186 19.52 0.32 -0.71
N TYR A 187 18.48 -0.23 -1.36
CA TYR A 187 18.45 -0.42 -2.80
C TYR A 187 18.26 0.92 -3.52
N ASP A 188 17.38 1.78 -2.98
CA ASP A 188 17.03 3.07 -3.59
C ASP A 188 18.01 4.21 -3.24
N LEU A 189 19.14 3.93 -2.58
CA LEU A 189 19.99 4.93 -1.95
C LEU A 189 20.52 6.00 -2.92
N GLU A 190 20.94 5.60 -4.12
CA GLU A 190 21.43 6.54 -5.13
C GLU A 190 20.31 7.41 -5.72
N GLY A 191 19.13 6.83 -5.94
CA GLY A 191 17.96 7.55 -6.47
C GLY A 191 17.40 8.53 -5.44
N ASP A 192 17.30 8.10 -4.18
CA ASP A 192 16.86 8.94 -3.08
C ASP A 192 17.84 10.09 -2.82
N ARG A 193 19.15 9.88 -2.98
CA ARG A 193 20.15 10.97 -2.88
C ARG A 193 19.98 12.03 -3.96
N LYS A 194 19.70 11.62 -5.21
CA LYS A 194 19.43 12.56 -6.32
C LYS A 194 18.13 13.35 -6.12
N SER A 195 17.21 12.80 -5.34
CA SER A 195 15.89 13.40 -5.04
C SER A 195 15.89 14.25 -3.75
N ASP A 196 17.06 14.51 -3.16
CA ASP A 196 17.21 15.20 -1.86
C ASP A 196 16.43 14.55 -0.71
N ARG A 197 16.23 13.23 -0.77
CA ARG A 197 15.54 12.46 0.27
C ARG A 197 16.51 12.01 1.34
N LYS A 198 16.14 12.24 2.60
CA LYS A 198 16.87 11.72 3.77
C LYS A 198 16.31 10.36 4.18
N THR A 199 17.01 9.28 3.86
CA THR A 199 16.67 7.91 4.27
C THR A 199 17.46 7.46 5.49
N LEU A 200 16.98 6.43 6.18
CA LEU A 200 17.61 5.90 7.39
C LEU A 200 19.09 5.51 7.14
N PRO A 201 19.45 4.81 6.04
CA PRO A 201 20.85 4.48 5.78
C PRO A 201 21.76 5.71 5.62
N MET A 202 21.24 6.85 5.13
CA MET A 202 22.05 8.06 4.96
C MET A 202 22.32 8.80 6.29
N LEU A 203 21.51 8.54 7.31
CA LEU A 203 21.62 9.19 8.62
C LEU A 203 22.56 8.44 9.58
N LEU A 204 22.98 7.22 9.22
CA LEU A 204 23.79 6.36 10.08
C LEU A 204 25.26 6.41 9.69
N CYS A 205 26.14 6.29 10.70
CA CYS A 205 27.57 6.04 10.48
C CYS A 205 27.83 4.59 10.07
N ASP A 206 29.05 4.28 9.62
CA ASP A 206 29.43 2.92 9.18
C ASP A 206 29.14 1.83 10.22
N LYS A 207 29.37 2.13 11.51
CA LYS A 207 29.05 1.21 12.61
C LYS A 207 27.54 1.03 12.73
N GLY A 208 26.77 2.11 12.66
CA GLY A 208 25.30 2.08 12.71
C GLY A 208 24.70 1.28 11.54
N LEU A 209 25.25 1.41 10.34
CA LEU A 209 24.83 0.64 9.16
C LEU A 209 25.06 -0.86 9.33
N LYS A 210 26.23 -1.26 9.86
CA LYS A 210 26.52 -2.67 10.16
C LYS A 210 25.55 -3.22 11.21
N VAL A 211 25.29 -2.48 12.28
CA VAL A 211 24.35 -2.86 13.33
C VAL A 211 22.93 -2.98 12.79
N LEU A 212 22.47 -2.01 11.98
CA LEU A 212 21.14 -2.05 11.37
C LEU A 212 20.97 -3.28 10.48
N ARG A 213 21.93 -3.54 9.58
CA ARG A 213 21.91 -4.72 8.70
C ARG A 213 21.91 -6.03 9.49
N ALA A 214 22.80 -6.17 10.47
CA ALA A 214 22.88 -7.37 11.30
C ALA A 214 21.59 -7.58 12.10
N GLY A 215 21.08 -6.53 12.75
CA GLY A 215 19.85 -6.56 13.53
C GLY A 215 18.64 -6.95 12.69
N THR A 216 18.47 -6.36 11.50
CA THR A 216 17.38 -6.71 10.59
C THR A 216 17.50 -8.15 10.07
N SER A 217 18.70 -8.62 9.71
CA SER A 217 18.91 -10.01 9.30
C SER A 217 18.59 -11.00 10.42
N ILE A 218 19.05 -10.74 11.65
CA ILE A 218 18.74 -11.57 12.83
C ILE A 218 17.23 -11.59 13.08
N PHE A 219 16.57 -10.43 13.01
CA PHE A 219 15.12 -10.35 13.15
C PHE A 219 14.38 -11.20 12.12
N ILE A 220 14.74 -11.10 10.83
CA ILE A 220 14.11 -11.88 9.76
C ILE A 220 14.27 -13.38 10.01
N ILE A 221 15.48 -13.84 10.36
CA ILE A 221 15.76 -15.26 10.65
C ILE A 221 14.94 -15.71 11.86
N ALA A 222 15.01 -14.98 12.97
CA ALA A 222 14.31 -15.32 14.21
C ALA A 222 12.78 -15.35 14.03
N PHE A 223 12.23 -14.34 13.33
CA PHE A 223 10.81 -14.29 13.01
C PHE A 223 10.38 -15.46 12.13
N SER A 224 11.15 -15.78 11.08
CA SER A 224 10.85 -16.90 10.18
C SER A 224 10.89 -18.25 10.90
N LEU A 225 11.89 -18.46 11.77
CA LEU A 225 11.97 -19.65 12.62
C LEU A 225 10.79 -19.73 13.59
N GLY A 226 10.41 -18.60 14.20
CA GLY A 226 9.25 -18.53 15.08
C GLY A 226 7.95 -18.93 14.37
N VAL A 227 7.72 -18.46 13.15
CA VAL A 227 6.57 -18.86 12.33
C VAL A 227 6.59 -20.36 12.02
N LEU A 228 7.76 -20.93 11.69
CA LEU A 228 7.90 -22.37 11.42
C LEU A 228 7.62 -23.23 12.66
N VAL A 229 8.09 -22.81 13.84
CA VAL A 229 7.89 -23.56 15.10
C VAL A 229 6.46 -23.48 15.60
N VAL A 230 5.77 -22.35 15.39
CA VAL A 230 4.37 -22.17 15.82
C VAL A 230 3.39 -22.75 14.79
N GLY A 231 3.76 -22.77 13.52
CA GLY A 231 2.91 -23.23 12.42
C GLY A 231 3.09 -24.68 11.98
N GLY A 232 4.14 -25.37 12.45
CA GLY A 232 4.38 -26.80 12.24
C GLY A 232 3.95 -27.63 13.43
#